data_AF-A0A5E8A9E5-F1
#
_entry.id   AF-A0A5E8A9E5-F1
#
_cell.length_a   1.000
_cell.length_b   1.000
_cell.length_c   1.000
_cell.angle_alpha   90.00
_cell.angle_beta   90.00
_cell.angle_gamma   90.00
#
_symmetry.space_group_name_H-M   'P 1'
#
loop_
_entity.id
_entity.type
_entity.pdbx_description
1 polymer ?
#
loop_
_entity_poly.entity_id
_entity_poly.type
_entity_poly.pdbx_seq_one_letter_code
_entity_poly.pdbx_strand_id
1 'polypeptide(L)' 'MAVETTGWNATDHLDSDAAILAYLEAVFEDGDPMLIAVALADVAKVRGIAVPLAPTPNIGLDSVIRTLKALGLELTAKAA' A
#
# COMPACT_ATOMS: atom_id res chain seq x y z
N MET A 1 10.68 -32.78 -13.07
CA MET A 1 9.48 -32.07 -13.56
C MET A 1 9.78 -30.59 -13.48
N ALA A 2 9.54 -29.83 -14.56
CA ALA A 2 9.68 -28.38 -14.52
C ALA A 2 8.41 -27.80 -13.88
N VAL A 3 8.58 -26.93 -12.88
CA VAL A 3 7.47 -26.22 -12.23
C VAL A 3 7.20 -24.98 -13.07
N GLU A 4 5.98 -24.85 -13.58
CA GLU A 4 5.55 -23.65 -14.29
C GLU A 4 5.17 -22.57 -13.25
N THR A 5 5.75 -21.39 -13.37
CA THR A 5 5.50 -20.25 -12.49
C THR A 5 4.87 -19.10 -13.27
N THR A 6 3.91 -18.41 -12.66
CA THR A 6 3.32 -17.18 -13.20
C THR A 6 3.90 -15.96 -12.49
N GLY A 7 3.92 -14.80 -13.17
CA GLY A 7 4.28 -13.54 -12.54
C GLY A 7 3.31 -13.20 -11.42
N TRP A 8 3.83 -12.78 -10.27
CA TRP A 8 3.03 -12.39 -9.12
C TRP A 8 2.94 -10.87 -9.02
N ASN A 9 1.75 -10.35 -8.71
CA ASN A 9 1.52 -8.94 -8.49
C ASN A 9 0.58 -8.77 -7.28
N ALA A 10 0.98 -7.94 -6.32
CA ALA A 10 0.23 -7.70 -5.09
C ALA A 10 -1.19 -7.18 -5.38
N THR A 11 -1.35 -6.30 -6.38
CA THR A 11 -2.65 -5.69 -6.71
C THR A 11 -3.73 -6.69 -7.07
N ASP A 12 -3.35 -7.88 -7.55
CA ASP A 12 -4.28 -8.92 -7.97
C ASP A 12 -4.98 -9.59 -6.77
N HIS A 13 -4.47 -9.37 -5.56
CA HIS A 13 -4.96 -9.93 -4.31
C HIS A 13 -5.56 -8.87 -3.36
N LEU A 14 -5.61 -7.59 -3.76
CA LEU A 14 -6.17 -6.50 -2.96
C LEU A 14 -7.68 -6.32 -3.18
N ASP A 15 -8.41 -7.42 -3.27
CA ASP A 15 -9.83 -7.48 -3.63
C ASP A 15 -10.79 -7.15 -2.46
N SER A 16 -10.26 -7.10 -1.24
CA SER A 16 -11.03 -6.88 -0.01
C SER A 16 -10.35 -5.89 0.92
N ASP A 17 -11.14 -5.23 1.78
CA ASP A 17 -10.63 -4.32 2.80
C ASP A 17 -9.64 -5.01 3.75
N ALA A 18 -9.87 -6.29 4.07
CA ALA A 18 -8.99 -7.08 4.91
C ALA A 18 -7.64 -7.35 4.24
N ALA A 19 -7.62 -7.66 2.94
CA ALA A 19 -6.38 -7.85 2.18
C ALA A 19 -5.57 -6.55 2.06
N ILE A 20 -6.27 -5.43 1.82
CA ILE A 20 -5.66 -4.09 1.80
C ILE A 20 -5.04 -3.74 3.15
N LEU A 21 -5.75 -4.00 4.25
CA LEU A 21 -5.24 -3.75 5.59
C LEU A 21 -4.00 -4.59 5.88
N ALA A 22 -4.05 -5.91 5.65
CA ALA A 22 -2.93 -6.80 5.90
C ALA A 22 -1.69 -6.43 5.06
N TYR A 23 -1.90 -6.01 3.81
CA TYR A 23 -0.82 -5.53 2.94
C TYR A 23 -0.18 -4.25 3.49
N LEU A 24 -0.98 -3.26 3.87
CA LEU A 24 -0.47 -2.01 4.42
C LEU A 24 0.23 -2.25 5.77
N GLU A 25 -0.33 -3.07 6.67
CA GLU A 25 0.29 -3.43 7.94
C GLU A 25 1.68 -4.05 7.74
N ALA A 26 1.81 -5.04 6.84
CA ALA A 26 3.10 -5.67 6.55
C ALA A 26 4.14 -4.67 6.04
N VAL A 27 3.72 -3.73 5.19
CA VAL A 27 4.59 -2.69 4.63
C VAL A 27 4.98 -1.64 5.67
N PHE A 28 4.05 -1.26 6.56
CA PHE A 28 4.34 -0.35 7.67
C PHE A 28 5.25 -0.99 8.73
N GLU A 29 5.19 -2.31 8.93
CA GLU A 29 6.07 -3.05 9.84
C GLU A 29 7.50 -3.11 9.32
N ASP A 30 7.69 -3.26 8.00
CA ASP A 30 9.02 -3.20 7.36
C ASP A 30 9.65 -1.80 7.50
N GLY A 31 8.83 -0.76 7.44
CA GLY A 31 9.23 0.62 7.71
C GLY A 31 10.01 1.29 6.58
N ASP A 32 10.19 0.63 5.42
CA ASP A 32 10.81 1.22 4.23
C ASP A 32 9.87 2.29 3.61
N PRO A 33 10.28 3.58 3.58
CA PRO A 33 9.49 4.66 3.00
C PRO A 33 9.15 4.44 1.52
N MET A 34 10.03 3.79 0.77
CA MET A 34 9.81 3.50 -0.65
C MET A 34 8.76 2.41 -0.81
N LEU A 35 8.79 1.38 0.04
CA LEU A 35 7.80 0.31 0.04
C LEU A 35 6.42 0.83 0.43
N ILE A 36 6.35 1.71 1.44
CA ILE A 36 5.11 2.39 1.85
C ILE A 36 4.53 3.20 0.68
N ALA A 37 5.37 3.94 -0.06
CA ALA A 37 4.92 4.69 -1.21
C ALA A 37 4.33 3.80 -2.32
N VAL A 38 4.98 2.67 -2.62
CA VAL A 38 4.51 1.70 -3.60
C VAL A 38 3.19 1.07 -3.16
N ALA A 39 3.09 0.62 -1.91
CA ALA A 39 1.88 0.00 -1.39
C ALA A 39 0.68 0.95 -1.40
N LEU A 40 0.88 2.22 -1.08
CA LEU A 40 -0.18 3.24 -1.17
C LEU A 40 -0.62 3.48 -2.62
N ALA A 41 0.32 3.47 -3.58
CA ALA A 41 0.00 3.60 -5.00
C ALA A 41 -0.78 2.37 -5.53
N ASP A 42 -0.41 1.17 -5.09
CA ASP A 42 -1.11 -0.08 -5.41
C ASP A 42 -2.56 -0.06 -4.90
N VAL A 43 -2.75 0.30 -3.62
CA VAL A 43 -4.09 0.40 -3.02
C VAL A 43 -4.91 1.49 -3.71
N ALA A 44 -4.32 2.65 -4.03
CA ALA A 44 -5.01 3.71 -4.76
C ALA A 44 -5.48 3.25 -6.15
N LYS A 45 -4.64 2.48 -6.87
CA LYS A 45 -4.97 1.90 -8.17
C LYS A 45 -6.13 0.92 -8.08
N VAL A 46 -6.11 0.03 -7.09
CA VAL A 46 -7.16 -1.00 -6.90
C VAL A 46 -8.49 -0.37 -6.49
N ARG A 47 -8.45 0.71 -5.70
CA ARG A 47 -9.64 1.45 -5.27
C ARG A 47 -10.18 2.42 -6.32
N GLY A 48 -9.47 2.60 -7.45
CA GLY A 48 -9.85 3.54 -8.51
C GLY A 48 -9.73 5.01 -8.11
N ILE A 49 -8.94 5.31 -7.07
CA ILE A 49 -8.76 6.67 -6.57
C ILE A 49 -7.47 7.21 -7.20
N ALA A 50 -7.60 8.17 -8.11
CA ALA A 50 -6.45 8.82 -8.73
C ALA A 50 -5.76 9.75 -7.71
N VAL A 51 -4.81 9.22 -6.94
CA VAL A 51 -3.93 10.00 -6.07
C VAL A 51 -2.57 10.16 -6.77
N PRO A 52 -1.98 11.36 -6.82
CA PRO A 52 -0.65 11.54 -7.38
C PRO A 52 0.41 11.05 -6.39
N LEU A 53 0.53 9.73 -6.25
CA LEU A 53 1.69 9.10 -5.61
C LEU A 53 2.60 8.61 -6.72
N ALA A 54 3.56 9.44 -7.11
CA ALA A 54 4.75 8.89 -7.74
C ALA A 54 5.62 8.30 -6.61
N PRO A 55 6.06 7.04 -6.69
CA PRO A 55 7.04 6.49 -5.76
C PRO A 55 8.32 7.30 -5.92
N THR A 56 8.50 8.27 -5.03
CA THR A 56 9.63 9.19 -5.04
C THR A 56 10.35 9.04 -3.70
N PRO A 57 11.69 9.11 -3.69
CA PRO A 57 12.48 8.90 -2.48
C PRO A 57 12.27 9.97 -1.39
N ASN A 58 11.49 11.02 -1.68
CA ASN A 58 11.17 12.10 -0.74
C ASN A 58 9.66 12.26 -0.59
N ILE A 59 8.96 11.15 -0.29
CA ILE A 59 7.54 11.21 0.05
C ILE A 59 7.41 11.81 1.46
N GLY A 60 6.75 12.96 1.56
CA GLY A 60 6.46 13.59 2.84
C GLY A 60 5.42 12.79 3.62
N LEU A 61 5.55 12.74 4.95
CA LEU A 61 4.55 12.14 5.85
C LEU A 61 3.16 12.77 5.65
N ASP A 62 3.09 14.05 5.28
CA ASP A 62 1.83 14.73 4.96
C ASP A 62 1.13 14.13 3.72
N SER A 63 1.91 13.70 2.72
CA SER A 63 1.41 13.05 1.52
C SER A 63 0.86 11.66 1.84
N VAL A 64 1.57 10.92 2.70
CA VAL A 64 1.13 9.61 3.22
C VAL A 64 -0.19 9.76 3.97
N ILE A 65 -0.26 10.68 4.94
CA ILE A 65 -1.47 10.92 5.74
C ILE A 65 -2.64 11.36 4.85
N ARG A 66 -2.42 12.24 3.88
CA ARG A 66 -3.47 12.69 2.95
C ARG A 66 -4.03 11.52 2.14
N THR A 67 -3.15 10.63 1.70
CA THR A 67 -3.54 9.45 0.92
C THR A 67 -4.38 8.51 1.77
N LEU A 68 -3.94 8.18 2.99
CA LEU A 68 -4.69 7.34 3.91
C LEU A 68 -6.08 7.92 4.19
N LYS A 69 -6.16 9.23 4.43
CA LYS A 69 -7.43 9.93 4.61
C LYS A 69 -8.32 9.85 3.37
N ALA A 70 -7.76 9.99 2.16
CA ALA A 70 -8.50 9.83 0.90
C ALA A 70 -8.98 8.39 0.68
N LEU A 71 -8.25 7.40 1.19
CA LEU A 71 -8.63 5.99 1.19
C LEU A 71 -9.66 5.64 2.27
N GLY A 72 -10.02 6.59 3.15
CA GLY A 72 -10.91 6.35 4.29
C GLY A 72 -10.27 5.48 5.38
N LEU A 73 -8.93 5.39 5.39
CA LEU A 73 -8.16 4.61 6.34
C LEU A 73 -7.57 5.53 7.42
N GLU A 74 -7.73 5.16 8.68
CA GLU A 74 -7.09 5.85 9.80
C GLU A 74 -5.89 5.02 10.29
N LEU A 75 -4.73 5.66 10.43
CA LEU A 75 -3.58 5.06 11.09
C LEU A 75 -3.84 5.05 12.59
N THR A 76 -4.31 3.92 13.12
CA THR A 76 -4.20 3.64 14.54
C THR A 76 -2.82 3.03 14.78
N ALA A 77 -1.88 3.84 15.26
CA ALA A 77 -0.62 3.31 15.75
C ALA A 77 -0.93 2.38 16.93
N LYS A 78 -0.76 1.08 16.74
CA LYS A 78 -0.84 0.11 17.84
C LYS A 78 0.42 0.30 18.69
N ALA A 79 0.29 1.00 19.80
CA ALA A 79 1.31 0.96 20.84
C ALA A 79 1.42 -0.50 21.31
N ALA A 80 2.62 -1.08 21.18
CA ALA A 80 2.95 -2.38 21.76
C ALA A 80 2.84 -2.34 23.29
#